data_AF-A0A2V3A3G7-F1
#
_entry.id   AF-A0A2V3A3G7-F1
#
_cell.length_a   1.000
_cell.length_b   1.000
_cell.length_c   1.000
_cell.angle_alpha   90.00
_cell.angle_beta   90.00
_cell.angle_gamma   90.00
#
_symmetry.space_group_name_H-M   'P 1'
#
loop_
_entity.id
_entity.type
_entity.pdbx_description
1 polymer ?
#
loop_
_entity_poly.entity_id
_entity_poly.type
_entity_poly.pdbx_seq_one_letter_code
_entity_poly.pdbx_strand_id
1 'polypeptide(L)'
;MTKGRNTTWVERIQIVLDCLGNGKDFKKTAEAYEVSYQQVYQWVRKYENGGDEALKDNRGRTKEEAELSQEEKMKLKMTKFTLTL
;
A
#
# COMPACT_ATOMS: atom_id res chain seq x y z
N MET A 1 -8.02 -18.05 4.87
CA MET A 1 -7.78 -16.86 4.02
C MET A 1 -8.19 -17.23 2.60
N THR A 2 -9.22 -16.58 2.06
CA THR A 2 -9.52 -16.70 0.63
C THR A 2 -8.34 -16.12 -0.15
N LYS A 3 -7.90 -16.83 -1.18
CA LYS A 3 -6.79 -16.37 -2.02
C LYS A 3 -7.29 -15.13 -2.77
N GLY A 4 -6.82 -13.94 -2.38
CA GLY A 4 -7.20 -12.69 -3.03
C GLY A 4 -6.83 -12.71 -4.52
N ARG A 5 -7.60 -12.00 -5.34
CA ARG A 5 -7.32 -11.82 -6.77
C ARG A 5 -5.89 -11.30 -6.97
N ASN A 6 -5.20 -11.85 -7.97
CA ASN A 6 -3.91 -11.31 -8.42
C ASN A 6 -4.17 -10.03 -9.22
N THR A 7 -3.49 -8.94 -8.85
CA THR A 7 -3.52 -7.68 -9.61
C THR A 7 -2.14 -7.30 -10.10
N THR A 8 -2.10 -6.83 -11.35
CA THR A 8 -0.91 -6.25 -12.00
C THR A 8 -0.64 -4.84 -11.49
N TRP A 9 0.56 -4.32 -11.75
CA TRP A 9 0.91 -2.94 -11.38
C TRP A 9 0.02 -1.90 -12.07
N VAL A 10 -0.24 -2.08 -13.36
CA VAL A 10 -1.11 -1.18 -14.15
C VAL A 10 -2.55 -1.19 -13.61
N GLU A 11 -3.10 -2.37 -13.30
CA GLU A 11 -4.43 -2.46 -12.67
C GLU A 11 -4.47 -1.70 -11.33
N ARG A 12 -3.42 -1.81 -10.49
CA ARG A 12 -3.37 -1.08 -9.22
C ARG A 12 -3.35 0.43 -9.41
N ILE A 13 -2.67 0.94 -10.43
CA ILE A 13 -2.69 2.37 -10.78
C ILE A 13 -4.11 2.79 -11.17
N GLN A 14 -4.76 2.03 -12.04
CA GLN A 14 -6.14 2.31 -12.46
C GLN A 14 -7.10 2.36 -11.26
N ILE A 15 -7.02 1.36 -10.38
CA ILE A 15 -7.84 1.28 -9.16
C ILE A 15 -7.65 2.53 -8.28
N VAL A 16 -6.42 2.99 -8.11
CA VAL A 16 -6.13 4.18 -7.30
C VAL A 16 -6.68 5.45 -7.94
N LEU A 17 -6.47 5.62 -9.25
CA LEU A 17 -6.97 6.79 -9.98
C LEU A 17 -8.49 6.87 -9.94
N ASP A 18 -9.17 5.74 -10.13
CA ASP A 18 -10.63 5.64 -9.99
C ASP A 18 -11.08 5.98 -8.56
N CYS A 19 -10.39 5.47 -7.54
CA CYS A 19 -10.72 5.77 -6.16
C CYS A 19 -10.60 7.26 -5.85
N LEU A 20 -9.50 7.89 -6.28
CA LEU A 20 -9.24 9.32 -6.09
C LEU A 20 -10.26 10.18 -6.86
N GLY A 21 -10.57 9.82 -8.11
CA GLY A 21 -11.56 10.51 -8.93
C GLY A 21 -12.98 10.42 -8.38
N ASN A 22 -13.30 9.34 -7.65
CA ASN A 22 -14.59 9.13 -6.98
C ASN A 22 -14.61 9.64 -5.53
N GLY A 23 -13.72 10.56 -5.14
CA GLY A 23 -13.74 11.17 -3.80
C GLY A 23 -13.26 10.24 -2.68
N LYS A 24 -12.35 9.31 -2.98
CA LYS A 24 -11.80 8.31 -2.05
C LYS A 24 -12.85 7.33 -1.51
N ASP A 25 -13.84 6.97 -2.33
CA ASP A 25 -14.78 5.90 -1.98
C ASP A 25 -14.12 4.52 -2.11
N PHE A 26 -13.38 4.14 -1.07
CA PHE A 26 -12.64 2.88 -1.01
C PHE A 26 -13.55 1.65 -1.07
N LYS A 27 -14.77 1.75 -0.50
CA LYS A 27 -15.72 0.63 -0.46
C LYS A 27 -16.26 0.35 -1.87
N LYS A 28 -16.77 1.38 -2.53
CA LYS A 28 -17.27 1.26 -3.91
C LYS A 28 -16.18 0.79 -4.86
N THR A 29 -14.96 1.31 -4.70
CA THR A 29 -13.82 0.89 -5.53
C THR A 29 -13.46 -0.57 -5.28
N ALA A 30 -13.44 -1.01 -4.02
CA ALA A 30 -13.15 -2.40 -3.68
C ALA A 30 -14.17 -3.38 -4.30
N GLU A 31 -15.45 -3.03 -4.23
CA GLU A 31 -16.54 -3.79 -4.85
C GLU A 31 -16.42 -3.81 -6.38
N ALA A 32 -16.16 -2.66 -7.02
CA ALA A 32 -16.07 -2.54 -8.48
C ALA A 32 -14.92 -3.34 -9.09
N TYR A 33 -13.81 -3.48 -8.37
CA TYR A 33 -12.60 -4.16 -8.86
C TYR A 33 -12.38 -5.54 -8.24
N GLU A 34 -13.33 -6.04 -7.44
CA GLU A 34 -13.27 -7.33 -6.75
C GLU A 34 -11.97 -7.52 -5.93
N VAL A 35 -11.53 -6.45 -5.27
CA VAL A 35 -10.36 -6.42 -4.38
C VAL A 35 -10.80 -6.09 -2.96
N SER A 36 -9.96 -6.39 -1.96
CA SER A 36 -10.31 -6.01 -0.59
C SER A 36 -10.23 -4.49 -0.39
N TYR A 37 -11.12 -3.95 0.44
CA TYR A 37 -11.06 -2.58 0.93
C TYR A 37 -9.65 -2.19 1.41
N GLN A 38 -9.02 -3.07 2.18
CA GLN A 38 -7.69 -2.88 2.73
C GLN A 38 -6.63 -2.72 1.64
N GLN A 39 -6.73 -3.45 0.52
CA GLN A 39 -5.83 -3.29 -0.61
C GLN A 39 -5.99 -1.91 -1.27
N VAL A 40 -7.22 -1.48 -1.54
CA VAL A 40 -7.49 -0.16 -2.13
C VAL A 40 -6.91 0.95 -1.25
N TYR A 41 -7.20 0.92 0.05
CA TYR A 41 -6.67 1.89 1.01
C TYR A 41 -5.13 1.94 1.01
N GLN A 42 -4.48 0.77 1.06
CA GLN A 42 -3.01 0.69 1.04
C GLN A 42 -2.41 1.17 -0.27
N TRP A 43 -3.05 0.88 -1.41
CA TRP A 43 -2.59 1.37 -2.72
C TRP A 43 -2.74 2.89 -2.83
N VAL A 44 -3.88 3.45 -2.43
CA VAL A 44 -4.08 4.92 -2.45
C VAL A 44 -3.04 5.61 -1.57
N ARG A 45 -2.82 5.13 -0.35
CA ARG A 45 -1.81 5.69 0.56
C ARG A 45 -0.39 5.63 -0.02
N LYS A 46 -0.02 4.52 -0.66
CA LYS A 46 1.30 4.37 -1.30
C LYS A 46 1.45 5.35 -2.47
N TYR A 47 0.41 5.47 -3.28
CA TYR A 47 0.39 6.37 -4.42
C TYR A 47 0.50 7.84 -4.00
N GLU A 48 -0.19 8.26 -2.93
CA GLU A 48 -0.06 9.63 -2.40
C GLU A 48 1.36 9.94 -1.90
N ASN A 49 2.11 8.93 -1.44
CA ASN A 49 3.46 9.09 -0.92
C ASN A 49 4.57 9.02 -1.98
N GLY A 50 4.36 8.30 -3.08
CA GLY A 50 5.42 8.01 -4.05
C GLY A 50 4.96 7.69 -5.46
N GLY A 51 3.73 8.08 -5.81
CA GLY A 51 3.16 7.92 -7.14
C GLY A 51 2.95 6.47 -7.55
N ASP A 52 2.96 6.26 -8.86
CA ASP A 52 2.82 4.96 -9.51
C ASP A 52 3.92 3.97 -9.11
N GLU A 53 5.18 4.40 -9.05
CA GLU A 53 6.32 3.56 -8.68
C GLU A 53 6.16 2.92 -7.29
N ALA A 54 5.52 3.61 -6.34
CA ALA A 54 5.24 3.06 -5.01
C ALA A 54 4.27 1.86 -5.01
N LEU A 55 3.56 1.61 -6.11
CA LEU A 55 2.64 0.47 -6.27
C LEU A 55 3.30 -0.79 -6.83
N LYS A 56 4.56 -0.71 -7.29
CA LYS A 56 5.30 -1.90 -7.74
C LYS A 56 5.40 -2.93 -6.63
N ASP A 57 5.29 -4.21 -7.00
CA ASP A 57 5.40 -5.29 -6.04
C ASP A 57 6.87 -5.43 -5.60
N ASN A 58 7.15 -5.06 -4.35
CA ASN A 58 8.48 -5.12 -3.75
C ASN A 58 8.65 -6.35 -2.83
N ARG A 59 7.82 -7.40 -2.97
CA ARG A 59 8.00 -8.61 -2.16
C ARG A 59 9.40 -9.19 -2.40
N GLY A 60 10.15 -9.42 -1.31
CA GLY A 60 11.55 -9.86 -1.34
C GLY A 60 12.60 -8.73 -1.28
N ARG A 61 12.18 -7.46 -1.30
CA ARG A 61 13.07 -6.30 -1.12
C ARG A 61 12.92 -5.71 0.28
N THR A 62 14.04 -5.53 0.99
CA THR A 62 14.09 -4.74 2.24
C THR A 62 13.89 -3.27 1.88
N LYS A 63 12.85 -2.62 2.41
CA LYS A 63 12.65 -1.17 2.27
C LYS A 63 13.81 -0.43 2.93
N GLU A 64 14.36 0.58 2.27
CA GLU A 64 15.36 1.47 2.87
C GLU A 64 14.71 2.39 3.90
N GLU A 65 15.49 2.82 4.92
CA GLU A 65 14.98 3.59 6.06
C GLU A 65 14.34 4.93 5.63
N ALA A 66 14.74 5.48 4.48
CA ALA A 66 14.15 6.67 3.88
C ALA A 66 12.68 6.46 3.43
N GLU A 67 12.34 5.28 2.91
CA GLU A 67 11.04 4.93 2.33
C GLU A 67 9.99 4.48 3.37
N LEU A 68 10.40 4.36 4.63
CA LEU A 68 9.51 4.00 5.73
C LEU A 68 8.59 5.16 6.10
N SER A 69 7.30 4.85 6.29
CA SER A 69 6.34 5.75 6.95
C SER A 69 6.86 6.15 8.35
N GLN A 70 6.46 7.31 8.86
CA GLN A 70 6.85 7.75 10.22
C GLN A 70 6.53 6.69 11.29
N GLU A 71 5.40 5.99 11.16
CA GLU A 71 5.01 4.92 12.07
C GLU A 71 5.90 3.67 11.94
N GLU A 72 6.32 3.33 10.71
CA GLU A 72 7.26 2.24 10.45
C GLU A 72 8.65 2.60 10.99
N LYS A 73 9.10 3.85 10.82
CA LYS A 73 10.35 4.39 11.39
C LYS A 73 10.34 4.31 12.92
N MET A 74 9.22 4.63 13.56
CA MET A 74 9.07 4.53 15.01
C MET A 74 9.14 3.07 15.48
N LYS A 75 8.43 2.15 14.82
CA LYS A 75 8.50 0.71 15.14
C LYS A 75 9.91 0.17 14.95
N LEU A 76 10.59 0.51 13.85
CA LEU A 76 11.96 0.07 13.58
C LEU A 76 12.94 0.55 14.67
N LYS A 77 12.80 1.79 15.12
CA LYS A 77 13.61 2.36 16.21
C LYS A 77 13.35 1.64 17.54
N MET A 78 12.09 1.34 17.87
CA MET A 78 11.76 0.57 19.07
C MET A 78 12.35 -0.84 19.02
N THR A 79 12.24 -1.54 17.89
CA THR A 79 12.79 -2.89 17.72
C THR A 79 14.31 -2.92 17.78
N LYS A 80 15.00 -1.93 17.16
CA LYS A 80 16.45 -1.77 17.27
C LYS A 80 16.86 -1.55 18.73
N PHE A 81 16.17 -0.67 19.45
CA PHE A 81 16.46 -0.38 20.85
C PHE A 81 16.34 -1.60 21.77
N THR A 82 15.30 -2.43 21.58
CA THR A 82 15.08 -3.65 22.37
C THR A 82 16.07 -4.78 22.09
N LEU A 83 16.77 -4.76 20.96
CA LEU A 83 17.79 -5.78 20.61
C LEU A 83 19.20 -5.40 21.08
N THR A 84 19.38 -4.19 21.61
CA THR A 84 20.65 -3.65 22.13
C THR A 84 20.74 -3.63 23.66
N LEU A 85 19.70 -4.10 24.36
CA LEU A 85 19.62 -4.28 25.82
C LEU A 85 19.59 -5.76 26.17
#